data_AF-Q669M7-F1
#
_entry.id   AF-Q669M7-F1
#
_cell.length_a   1.000
_cell.length_b   1.000
_cell.length_c   1.000
_cell.angle_alpha   90.00
_cell.angle_beta   90.00
_cell.angle_gamma   90.00
#
_symmetry.space_group_name_H-M   'P 1'
#
loop_
_entity.id
_entity.type
_entity.pdbx_description
1 polymer ?
#
loop_
_entity_poly.entity_id
_entity_poly.type
_entity_poly.pdbx_seq_one_letter_code
_entity_poly.pdbx_strand_id
1 'polypeptide(L)'
;MLEEKYFENLNKRELAQDRVETLKKGKGIIPRVTKLKIDLKLAYIKWLEILNTLNIDKNITFKDDFYPNLGSEVLTQLKGSTRVRAILAYKAALVELMCVGDKMPFKFIIFDTPKQHETHYEDIDKFMNELKVLSMKYGFQVVFSSTEYKYVGDSNDMIWEPKFPGEEHEMFLERN
;
A
#
# COMPACT_ATOMS: atom_id res chain seq x y z
N MET A 1 -30.44 12.70 4.14
CA MET A 1 -31.11 12.93 2.84
C MET A 1 -30.74 14.25 2.15
N LEU A 2 -30.98 15.44 2.71
CA LEU A 2 -30.66 16.71 2.01
C LEU A 2 -29.16 17.03 2.01
N GLU A 3 -28.47 16.75 3.12
CA GLU A 3 -27.02 16.93 3.27
C GLU A 3 -26.22 15.97 2.37
N GLU A 4 -26.62 14.70 2.29
CA GLU A 4 -26.00 13.74 1.36
C GLU A 4 -26.16 14.18 -0.10
N LYS A 5 -27.34 14.67 -0.46
CA LYS A 5 -27.62 15.18 -1.81
C LYS A 5 -26.82 16.46 -2.10
N TYR A 6 -26.61 17.30 -1.10
CA TYR A 6 -25.74 18.47 -1.19
C TYR A 6 -24.28 18.08 -1.38
N PHE A 7 -23.78 17.10 -0.63
CA PHE A 7 -22.44 16.55 -0.75
C PHE A 7 -22.20 15.89 -2.11
N GLU A 8 -23.16 15.10 -2.60
CA GLU A 8 -23.11 14.53 -3.95
C GLU A 8 -23.02 15.61 -5.02
N ASN A 9 -23.83 16.67 -4.89
CA ASN A 9 -23.85 17.75 -5.88
C ASN A 9 -22.55 18.57 -5.84
N LEU A 10 -21.95 18.76 -4.66
CA LEU A 10 -20.62 19.33 -4.52
C LEU A 10 -19.56 18.48 -5.23
N ASN A 11 -19.55 17.17 -4.98
CA ASN A 11 -18.63 16.24 -5.66
C ASN A 11 -18.85 16.23 -7.19
N LYS A 12 -20.10 16.22 -7.66
CA LYS A 12 -20.44 16.27 -9.09
C LYS A 12 -19.96 17.58 -9.73
N ARG A 13 -20.11 18.70 -9.02
CA ARG A 13 -19.64 20.01 -9.48
C ARG A 13 -18.12 20.05 -9.56
N GLU A 14 -17.44 19.57 -8.53
CA GLU A 14 -15.98 19.52 -8.48
C GLU A 14 -15.43 18.61 -9.60
N LEU A 15 -16.04 17.44 -9.82
CA LEU A 15 -15.75 16.54 -10.95
C LEU A 15 -15.94 17.21 -12.32
N ALA A 16 -17.00 17.99 -12.49
CA ALA A 16 -17.26 18.70 -13.73
C ALA A 16 -16.26 19.85 -13.95
N GLN A 17 -15.91 20.57 -12.89
CA GLN A 17 -14.90 21.63 -12.92
C GLN A 17 -13.52 21.07 -13.27
N ASP A 18 -13.11 19.97 -12.64
CA ASP A 18 -11.87 19.25 -12.94
C ASP A 18 -11.80 18.85 -14.42
N ARG A 19 -12.89 18.29 -14.97
CA ARG A 19 -12.96 17.89 -16.39
C ARG A 19 -12.84 19.10 -17.32
N VAL A 20 -13.51 20.19 -17.01
CA VAL A 20 -13.46 21.42 -17.82
C VAL A 20 -12.06 22.05 -17.77
N GLU A 21 -11.40 22.07 -16.61
CA GLU A 21 -10.02 22.56 -16.50
C GLU A 21 -9.03 21.66 -17.24
N THR A 22 -9.18 20.34 -17.15
CA THR A 22 -8.34 19.36 -17.85
C THR A 22 -8.44 19.51 -19.37
N LEU A 23 -9.64 19.78 -19.89
CA LEU A 23 -9.87 20.01 -21.32
C LEU A 23 -9.39 21.40 -21.78
N LYS A 24 -9.42 22.42 -20.91
CA LYS A 24 -9.01 23.80 -21.25
C LYS A 24 -7.51 24.04 -21.18
N LYS A 25 -6.81 23.36 -20.26
CA LYS A 25 -5.37 23.53 -20.04
C LYS A 25 -4.69 22.21 -20.33
N GLY A 26 -4.34 21.97 -21.59
CA GLY A 26 -3.35 20.94 -21.90
C GLY A 26 -2.10 21.20 -21.04
N LYS A 27 -1.86 20.35 -20.03
CA LYS A 27 -0.81 20.45 -19.00
C LYS A 27 -1.05 21.41 -17.81
N GLY A 28 -2.29 21.67 -17.40
CA GLY A 28 -2.59 22.34 -16.12
C GLY A 28 -2.55 21.40 -14.91
N ILE A 29 -1.98 21.84 -13.79
CA ILE A 29 -2.00 21.12 -12.51
C ILE A 29 -3.46 20.94 -12.04
N ILE A 30 -3.96 19.70 -12.03
CA ILE A 30 -5.32 19.39 -11.58
C ILE A 30 -5.33 19.39 -10.04
N PRO A 31 -6.11 20.25 -9.36
CA PRO A 31 -6.09 20.38 -7.89
C PRO A 31 -6.32 19.05 -7.16
N ARG A 32 -7.24 18.22 -7.66
CA ARG A 32 -7.50 16.89 -7.10
C ARG A 32 -6.30 15.94 -7.19
N VAL A 33 -5.54 16.01 -8.28
CA VAL A 33 -4.31 15.22 -8.44
C VAL A 33 -3.23 15.71 -7.49
N THR A 34 -3.12 17.03 -7.28
CA THR A 34 -2.20 17.60 -6.30
C THR A 34 -2.52 17.16 -4.87
N LYS A 35 -3.81 17.19 -4.48
CA LYS A 35 -4.24 16.69 -3.18
C LYS A 35 -3.91 15.21 -3.02
N LEU A 36 -4.22 14.39 -4.03
CA LEU A 36 -3.90 12.96 -4.02
C LEU A 36 -2.39 12.70 -3.85
N LYS A 37 -1.53 13.49 -4.49
CA LYS A 37 -0.06 13.42 -4.32
C LYS A 37 0.36 13.77 -2.89
N ILE A 38 -0.25 14.78 -2.27
CA ILE A 38 0.03 15.15 -0.87
C ILE A 38 -0.38 14.01 0.07
N ASP A 39 -1.60 13.50 -0.08
CA ASP A 39 -2.11 12.41 0.77
C ASP A 39 -1.27 11.14 0.60
N LEU A 40 -0.89 10.80 -0.64
CA LEU A 40 0.02 9.69 -0.93
C LEU A 40 1.40 9.89 -0.29
N LYS A 41 1.96 11.10 -0.34
CA LYS A 41 3.25 11.41 0.32
C LYS A 41 3.17 11.16 1.82
N LEU A 42 2.12 11.65 2.48
CA LEU A 42 1.96 11.51 3.93
C LEU A 42 1.81 10.03 4.32
N ALA A 43 0.95 9.29 3.61
CA ALA A 43 0.80 7.85 3.80
C ALA A 43 2.13 7.13 3.55
N TYR A 44 2.87 7.48 2.50
CA TYR A 44 4.13 6.83 2.18
C TYR A 44 5.21 7.06 3.24
N ILE A 45 5.33 8.28 3.78
CA ILE A 45 6.23 8.58 4.90
C ILE A 45 5.88 7.74 6.13
N LYS A 46 4.59 7.64 6.49
CA LYS A 46 4.11 6.80 7.60
C LYS A 46 4.55 5.34 7.42
N TRP A 47 4.33 4.76 6.24
CA TRP A 47 4.69 3.36 5.99
C TRP A 47 6.21 3.12 5.94
N LEU A 48 6.99 4.09 5.47
CA LEU A 48 8.46 4.03 5.55
C LEU A 48 8.95 3.99 6.99
N GLU A 49 8.31 4.74 7.89
CA GLU A 49 8.61 4.75 9.33
C GLU A 49 8.25 3.43 10.01
N ILE A 50 7.09 2.84 9.67
CA ILE A 50 6.67 1.53 10.18
C ILE A 50 7.68 0.43 9.81
N LEU A 51 8.18 0.45 8.56
CA LEU A 51 9.20 -0.47 8.06
C LEU A 51 10.64 -0.07 8.47
N ASN A 52 10.78 0.93 9.36
CA ASN A 52 12.05 1.41 9.89
C ASN A 52 13.07 1.76 8.80
N THR A 53 12.62 2.42 7.73
CA THR A 53 13.46 2.75 6.57
C THR A 53 14.10 4.13 6.77
N LEU A 54 15.12 4.19 7.64
CA LEU A 54 15.73 5.45 8.09
C LEU A 54 16.64 6.13 7.05
N ASN A 55 17.22 5.37 6.13
CA ASN A 55 18.20 5.86 5.16
C ASN A 55 17.58 6.46 3.89
N ILE A 56 16.33 6.92 3.97
CA ILE A 56 15.60 7.49 2.83
C ILE A 56 15.23 8.94 3.13
N ASP A 57 15.48 9.81 2.15
CA ASP A 57 15.02 11.20 2.23
C ASP A 57 13.48 11.25 2.19
N LYS A 58 12.91 11.83 3.26
CA LYS A 58 11.46 12.04 3.43
C LYS A 58 10.94 13.23 2.62
N ASN A 59 11.80 13.95 1.92
CA ASN A 59 11.41 14.95 0.93
C ASN A 59 10.92 14.29 -0.37
N ILE A 60 9.78 13.60 -0.25
CA ILE A 60 9.19 12.85 -1.35
C ILE A 60 8.52 13.81 -2.33
N THR A 61 8.80 13.62 -3.61
CA THR A 61 8.11 14.26 -4.75
C THR A 61 7.67 13.19 -5.74
N PHE A 62 6.79 13.53 -6.69
CA PHE A 62 6.32 12.57 -7.70
C PHE A 62 6.62 13.06 -9.10
N LYS A 63 7.27 12.19 -9.89
CA LYS A 63 7.48 12.36 -11.33
C LYS A 63 6.44 11.50 -12.08
N ASP A 64 6.07 11.91 -13.29
CA ASP A 64 5.16 11.14 -14.18
C ASP A 64 3.91 10.67 -13.42
N ASP A 65 3.32 11.64 -12.72
CA ASP A 65 2.20 11.55 -11.78
C ASP A 65 2.40 10.79 -10.47
N PHE A 66 2.88 9.56 -10.47
CA PHE A 66 2.91 8.78 -9.22
C PHE A 66 4.23 8.07 -8.95
N TYR A 67 5.26 8.23 -9.78
CA TYR A 67 6.57 7.66 -9.49
C TYR A 67 7.29 8.47 -8.41
N PRO A 68 7.54 7.90 -7.22
CA PRO A 68 8.15 8.66 -6.13
C PRO A 68 9.64 8.89 -6.36
N ASN A 69 10.07 10.13 -6.17
CA ASN A 69 11.45 10.53 -5.98
C ASN A 69 11.65 10.82 -4.49
N LEU A 70 12.71 10.25 -3.93
CA LEU A 70 13.10 10.31 -2.53
C LEU A 70 14.27 11.29 -2.41
N GLY A 71 13.98 12.59 -2.34
CA GLY A 71 15.01 13.62 -2.45
C GLY A 71 15.63 13.64 -3.86
N SER A 72 16.93 13.31 -3.93
CA SER A 72 17.68 13.19 -5.19
C SER A 72 17.65 11.79 -5.81
N GLU A 73 17.14 10.79 -5.09
CA GLU A 73 17.15 9.39 -5.52
C GLU A 73 15.78 8.93 -6.05
N VAL A 74 15.79 8.00 -7.00
CA VAL A 74 14.58 7.28 -7.44
C VAL A 74 14.56 5.87 -6.86
N LEU A 75 13.37 5.27 -6.72
CA LEU A 75 13.21 3.91 -6.19
C LEU A 75 14.11 2.84 -6.83
N THR A 76 14.43 2.99 -8.12
CA THR A 76 15.28 2.04 -8.86
C THR A 76 16.76 2.13 -8.51
N GLN A 77 17.20 3.25 -7.91
CA GLN A 77 18.58 3.47 -7.47
C GLN A 77 18.85 2.86 -6.08
N LEU A 78 17.80 2.64 -5.29
CA LEU A 78 17.90 1.93 -4.01
C LEU A 78 18.35 0.48 -4.24
N LYS A 79 19.09 -0.08 -3.28
CA LYS A 79 19.61 -1.45 -3.33
C LYS A 79 19.11 -2.28 -2.15
N GLY A 80 19.13 -3.60 -2.32
CA GLY A 80 18.87 -4.59 -1.26
C GLY A 80 17.53 -4.39 -0.54
N SER A 81 17.55 -4.63 0.77
CA SER A 81 16.41 -4.45 1.68
C SER A 81 15.77 -3.06 1.61
N THR A 82 16.55 -1.99 1.51
CA THR A 82 16.02 -0.62 1.47
C THR A 82 15.05 -0.42 0.32
N ARG A 83 15.37 -0.95 -0.87
CA ARG A 83 14.47 -0.88 -2.03
C ARG A 83 13.19 -1.65 -1.80
N VAL A 84 13.28 -2.85 -1.21
CA VAL A 84 12.11 -3.68 -0.94
C VAL A 84 11.18 -3.00 0.06
N ARG A 85 11.73 -2.50 1.17
CA ARG A 85 10.97 -1.76 2.18
C ARG A 85 10.28 -0.53 1.59
N ALA A 86 11.00 0.23 0.76
CA ALA A 86 10.43 1.39 0.07
C ALA A 86 9.26 1.02 -0.86
N ILE A 87 9.40 -0.07 -1.63
CA ILE A 87 8.33 -0.58 -2.50
C ILE A 87 7.12 -1.08 -1.68
N LEU A 88 7.35 -1.82 -0.59
CA LEU A 88 6.28 -2.29 0.29
C LEU A 88 5.54 -1.12 0.93
N ALA A 89 6.27 -0.13 1.45
CA ALA A 89 5.69 1.07 2.02
C ALA A 89 4.87 1.85 0.99
N TYR A 90 5.36 1.98 -0.25
CA TYR A 90 4.63 2.66 -1.31
C TYR A 90 3.33 1.91 -1.70
N LYS A 91 3.39 0.58 -1.81
CA LYS A 91 2.19 -0.25 -2.06
C LYS A 91 1.17 -0.13 -0.93
N ALA A 92 1.60 -0.18 0.33
CA ALA A 92 0.70 -0.03 1.47
C ALA A 92 0.10 1.38 1.55
N ALA A 93 0.87 2.42 1.21
CA ALA A 93 0.37 3.79 1.12
C ALA A 93 -0.72 3.96 0.05
N LEU A 94 -0.55 3.33 -1.12
CA LEU A 94 -1.59 3.31 -2.15
C LEU A 94 -2.87 2.62 -1.65
N VAL A 95 -2.73 1.51 -0.94
CA VAL A 95 -3.85 0.78 -0.35
C VAL A 95 -4.58 1.65 0.67
N GLU A 96 -3.86 2.27 1.60
CA GLU A 96 -4.42 3.19 2.59
C GLU A 96 -5.17 4.34 1.93
N LEU A 97 -4.61 4.92 0.87
CA LEU A 97 -5.23 6.01 0.12
C LEU A 97 -6.53 5.57 -0.59
N MET A 98 -6.55 4.36 -1.17
CA MET A 98 -7.75 3.78 -1.76
C MET A 98 -8.85 3.51 -0.72
N CYS A 99 -8.45 3.12 0.50
CA CYS A 99 -9.35 2.89 1.62
C CYS A 99 -9.98 4.20 2.12
N VAL A 100 -9.17 5.22 2.38
CA VAL A 100 -9.61 6.54 2.86
C VAL A 100 -10.54 7.22 1.85
N GLY A 101 -10.30 7.01 0.56
CA GLY A 101 -11.12 7.58 -0.51
C GLY A 101 -12.46 6.88 -0.78
N ASP A 102 -12.82 5.85 0.01
CA ASP A 102 -14.00 4.97 -0.19
C ASP A 102 -14.09 4.39 -1.61
N LYS A 103 -12.93 4.04 -2.17
CA LYS A 103 -12.79 3.58 -3.56
C LYS A 103 -12.11 2.22 -3.66
N MET A 104 -12.07 1.46 -2.57
CA MET A 104 -11.37 0.18 -2.54
C MET A 104 -12.07 -0.81 -3.51
N PRO A 105 -11.44 -1.14 -4.66
CA PRO A 105 -12.11 -1.95 -5.68
C PRO A 105 -11.96 -3.45 -5.43
N PHE A 106 -11.19 -3.85 -4.42
CA PHE A 106 -10.87 -5.25 -4.11
C PHE A 106 -11.15 -5.57 -2.64
N LYS A 107 -11.42 -6.85 -2.36
CA LYS A 107 -11.70 -7.37 -1.01
C LYS A 107 -10.52 -8.04 -0.34
N PHE A 108 -9.42 -8.24 -1.07
CA PHE A 108 -8.22 -8.84 -0.53
C PHE A 108 -6.96 -8.30 -1.23
N ILE A 109 -5.83 -8.44 -0.55
CA ILE A 109 -4.49 -8.08 -1.05
C ILE A 109 -3.57 -9.26 -0.78
N ILE A 110 -2.70 -9.57 -1.73
CA ILE A 110 -1.72 -10.65 -1.62
C ILE A 110 -0.31 -10.07 -1.62
N PHE A 111 0.46 -10.42 -0.60
CA PHE A 111 1.90 -10.17 -0.54
C PHE A 111 2.65 -11.50 -0.66
N ASP A 112 3.35 -11.70 -1.77
CA ASP A 112 4.21 -12.87 -1.92
C ASP A 112 5.55 -12.61 -1.24
N THR A 113 5.86 -13.41 -0.22
CA THR A 113 7.12 -13.39 0.57
C THR A 113 7.65 -11.97 0.86
N PRO A 114 6.88 -11.13 1.57
CA PRO A 114 7.23 -9.73 1.79
C PRO A 114 8.48 -9.55 2.66
N LYS A 115 8.79 -10.51 3.55
CA LYS A 115 10.05 -10.55 4.27
C LYS A 115 11.17 -11.00 3.33
N GLN A 116 12.19 -10.17 3.16
CA GLN A 116 13.43 -10.53 2.47
C GLN A 116 14.56 -10.75 3.48
N HIS A 117 15.65 -11.45 3.09
CA HIS A 117 16.70 -11.89 4.02
C HIS A 117 17.25 -10.78 4.93
N GLU A 118 17.45 -9.58 4.39
CA GLU A 118 18.01 -8.43 5.10
C GLU A 118 16.96 -7.62 5.92
N THR A 119 15.68 -8.00 5.89
CA THR A 119 14.65 -7.29 6.66
C THR A 119 14.45 -7.97 8.02
N HIS A 120 14.58 -7.18 9.09
CA HIS A 120 14.37 -7.63 10.46
C HIS A 120 12.93 -8.11 10.67
N TYR A 121 12.77 -9.14 11.50
CA TYR A 121 11.46 -9.71 11.80
C TYR A 121 10.53 -8.69 12.43
N GLU A 122 11.05 -7.86 13.34
CA GLU A 122 10.30 -6.84 14.06
C GLU A 122 9.73 -5.77 13.12
N ASP A 123 10.45 -5.44 12.04
CA ASP A 123 10.01 -4.43 11.06
C ASP A 123 8.87 -4.98 10.19
N ILE A 124 8.95 -6.25 9.77
CA ILE A 124 7.87 -6.91 9.02
C ILE A 124 6.66 -7.17 9.92
N ASP A 125 6.87 -7.53 11.18
CA ASP A 125 5.78 -7.76 12.12
C ASP A 125 4.96 -6.49 12.36
N LYS A 126 5.64 -5.34 12.58
CA LYS A 126 4.98 -4.03 12.66
C LYS A 126 4.19 -3.70 11.40
N PHE A 127 4.77 -3.98 10.23
CA PHE A 127 4.10 -3.77 8.95
C PHE A 127 2.83 -4.61 8.81
N MET A 128 2.89 -5.89 9.16
CA MET A 128 1.72 -6.78 9.10
C MET A 128 0.64 -6.41 10.10
N ASN A 129 1.02 -6.01 11.31
CA ASN A 129 0.08 -5.54 12.32
C ASN A 129 -0.60 -4.25 11.91
N GLU A 130 0.11 -3.28 11.34
CA GLU A 130 -0.52 -2.07 10.81
C GLU A 130 -1.46 -2.39 9.64
N LEU A 131 -1.07 -3.30 8.74
CA LEU A 131 -1.94 -3.76 7.66
C LEU A 131 -3.21 -4.41 8.18
N LYS A 132 -3.13 -5.19 9.26
CA LYS A 132 -4.30 -5.78 9.93
C LYS A 132 -5.21 -4.71 10.52
N VAL A 133 -4.67 -3.69 11.18
CA VAL A 133 -5.47 -2.57 11.68
C VAL A 133 -6.20 -1.87 10.53
N LEU A 134 -5.52 -1.64 9.41
CA LEU A 134 -6.11 -1.05 8.22
C LEU A 134 -7.20 -1.96 7.63
N SER A 135 -6.95 -3.26 7.57
CA SER A 135 -7.86 -4.26 6.99
C SER A 135 -9.15 -4.41 7.79
N MET A 136 -9.05 -4.44 9.12
CA MET A 136 -10.20 -4.44 10.02
C MET A 136 -11.02 -3.16 9.91
N LYS A 137 -10.36 -2.01 9.79
CA LYS A 137 -11.04 -0.71 9.69
C LYS A 137 -11.86 -0.56 8.42
N TYR A 138 -11.34 -1.04 7.29
CA TYR A 138 -11.96 -0.82 5.97
C TYR A 138 -12.58 -2.07 5.33
N GLY A 139 -12.52 -3.23 6.00
CA GLY A 139 -13.23 -4.44 5.59
C GLY A 139 -12.63 -5.12 4.36
N PHE A 140 -11.33 -5.43 4.42
CA PHE A 140 -10.64 -6.26 3.43
C PHE A 140 -9.74 -7.29 4.11
N GLN A 141 -9.25 -8.27 3.34
CA GLN A 141 -8.35 -9.31 3.83
C GLN A 141 -6.91 -9.07 3.36
N VAL A 142 -5.94 -9.33 4.24
CA VAL A 142 -4.52 -9.37 3.89
C VAL A 142 -4.10 -10.83 3.87
N VAL A 143 -3.57 -11.27 2.74
CA VAL A 143 -3.02 -12.62 2.56
C VAL A 143 -1.54 -12.45 2.26
N PHE A 144 -0.69 -13.23 2.90
CA PHE A 144 0.73 -13.23 2.58
C PHE A 144 1.32 -14.63 2.72
N SER A 145 2.35 -14.91 1.91
CA SER A 145 3.20 -16.09 2.03
C SER A 145 4.48 -15.72 2.77
N SER A 146 5.09 -16.69 3.45
CA SER A 146 6.34 -16.47 4.19
C SER A 146 7.11 -17.78 4.33
N THR A 147 8.43 -17.71 4.25
CA THR A 147 9.34 -18.84 4.50
C THR A 147 10.01 -18.76 5.87
N GLU A 148 10.32 -17.55 6.33
CA GLU A 148 11.12 -17.30 7.54
C GLU A 148 10.32 -16.58 8.64
N TYR A 149 9.37 -15.71 8.26
CA TYR A 149 8.58 -14.93 9.22
C TYR A 149 7.31 -15.67 9.63
N LYS A 150 7.17 -15.91 10.93
CA LYS A 150 5.97 -16.51 11.54
C LYS A 150 5.13 -15.44 12.20
N TYR A 151 3.97 -15.14 11.61
CA TYR A 151 3.01 -14.21 12.19
C TYR A 151 2.27 -14.83 13.37
N VAL A 152 2.14 -14.07 14.45
CA VAL A 152 1.35 -14.44 15.63
C VAL A 152 -0.01 -13.75 15.52
N GLY A 153 -1.00 -14.47 14.98
CA GLY A 153 -2.36 -13.98 14.82
C GLY A 153 -3.26 -14.21 16.03
N ASP A 154 -4.52 -13.77 15.91
CA ASP A 154 -5.62 -14.01 16.84
C ASP A 154 -6.76 -14.83 16.20
N SER A 155 -7.94 -14.86 16.82
CA SER A 155 -9.10 -15.62 16.36
C SER A 155 -9.66 -15.18 14.99
N ASN A 156 -9.24 -14.02 14.47
CA ASN A 156 -9.65 -13.52 13.15
C ASN A 156 -8.64 -13.89 12.06
N ASP A 157 -7.54 -14.54 12.42
CA ASP A 157 -6.49 -14.92 11.49
C ASP A 157 -6.52 -16.43 11.22
N MET A 158 -6.02 -16.82 10.06
CA MET A 158 -5.86 -18.22 9.70
C MET A 158 -4.50 -18.45 9.09
N ILE A 159 -3.81 -19.49 9.56
CA ILE A 159 -2.54 -19.94 9.03
C ILE A 159 -2.82 -21.18 8.18
N TRP A 160 -2.35 -21.14 6.93
CA TRP A 160 -2.31 -22.31 6.06
C TRP A 160 -0.89 -22.84 6.01
N GLU A 161 -0.71 -24.03 6.57
CA GLU A 161 0.54 -24.79 6.45
C GLU A 161 0.38 -25.85 5.36
N PRO A 162 1.46 -26.18 4.63
CA PRO A 162 1.44 -27.32 3.72
C PRO A 162 1.18 -28.61 4.52
N LYS A 163 0.47 -29.58 3.93
CA LYS A 163 0.07 -30.82 4.62
C LYS A 163 0.25 -32.09 3.79
N PHE A 164 0.56 -31.96 2.51
CA PHE A 164 0.73 -33.09 1.62
C PHE A 164 2.21 -33.47 1.53
N PRO A 165 2.57 -34.76 1.54
CA PRO A 165 3.96 -35.16 1.41
C PRO A 165 4.52 -34.76 0.03
N GLY A 166 5.65 -34.06 0.02
CA GLY A 166 6.46 -33.80 -1.17
C GLY A 166 7.81 -34.51 -1.12
N GLU A 167 8.62 -34.36 -2.17
CA GLU A 167 9.93 -35.02 -2.26
C GLU A 167 10.94 -34.50 -1.23
N GLU A 168 10.97 -33.19 -0.99
CA GLU A 168 11.90 -32.53 -0.05
C GLU A 168 11.19 -31.90 1.16
N HIS A 169 9.98 -31.39 0.96
CA HIS A 169 9.19 -30.70 1.98
C HIS A 169 7.69 -30.93 1.75
N GLU A 170 6.87 -30.64 2.74
CA GLU A 170 5.41 -30.69 2.59
C GLU A 170 4.94 -29.69 1.52
N MET A 171 3.86 -30.04 0.84
CA MET A 171 3.24 -29.29 -0.26
C MET A 171 1.83 -28.83 0.14
N PHE A 172 1.39 -27.74 -0.47
CA PHE A 172 0.01 -27.24 -0.32
C PHE A 172 -1.01 -28.00 -1.15
N LEU A 173 -0.56 -28.73 -2.16
CA LEU A 173 -1.40 -29.51 -3.07
C LEU A 173 -0.86 -30.94 -3.17
N GLU A 174 -1.77 -31.90 -3.24
CA GLU A 174 -1.46 -33.31 -3.51
C GLU A 174 -1.12 -33.50 -4.99
N ARG A 175 -0.07 -34.28 -5.29
CA ARG A 175 0.16 -34.78 -6.64
C ARG A 175 -0.73 -36.01 -6.85
N ASN A 176 -1.77 -35.85 -7.67
CA ASN A 176 -2.52 -36.99 -8.23
C ASN A 176 -1.68 -37.75 -9.26
#